data_AF-A0A3Q3EPR2-F1
#
_entry.id   AF-A0A3Q3EPR2-F1
#
_cell.length_a   1.000
_cell.length_b   1.000
_cell.length_c   1.000
_cell.angle_alpha   90.00
_cell.angle_beta   90.00
_cell.angle_gamma   90.00
#
_symmetry.space_group_name_H-M   'P 1'
#
loop_
_entity.id
_entity.type
_entity.pdbx_description
1 polymer ?
#
loop_
_entity_poly.entity_id
_entity_poly.type
_entity_poly.pdbx_seq_one_letter_code
_entity_poly.pdbx_strand_id
1 'polypeptide(L)'
;MLVPLHAHSGSVLHVPMGGIKGLRSQLNLWHTALILLRSPSLAGIIAFRLPWTHQLSKESVKLIHAALNTLAFFCAIMALKAVFGSQSGSNFPDLFSLHSWLVNVSVSVNEQIALAASIYLFPITPESWKAAFHPLHVFLGRFLFGSTICVSLIGLTERLIFSLNDPKYSDSPPEAFFANVMGLLLVAYGVAIFWISTNKSWKHPGPCRVVKFIILGPYILNYTVFHKIFEEIKKNTNRMIYFRKI
;
A
#
# COMPACT_ATOMS: atom_id res chain seq x y z
N MET A 1 14.73 20.05 -62.79
CA MET A 1 14.19 18.89 -62.08
C MET A 1 15.09 18.65 -60.88
N LEU A 2 14.76 19.27 -59.74
CA LEU A 2 15.57 19.27 -58.52
C LEU A 2 14.67 18.89 -57.35
N VAL A 3 15.06 17.83 -56.64
CA VAL A 3 14.47 17.39 -55.38
C VAL A 3 14.99 18.31 -54.26
N PRO A 4 14.14 18.85 -53.38
CA PRO A 4 14.61 19.35 -52.09
C PRO A 4 14.41 18.28 -51.01
N LEU A 5 15.53 17.86 -50.41
CA LEU A 5 15.54 17.34 -49.05
C LEU A 5 14.95 18.41 -48.11
N HIS A 6 14.00 18.04 -47.25
CA HIS A 6 13.65 18.85 -46.09
C HIS A 6 14.00 18.13 -44.80
N ALA A 7 14.66 18.89 -43.94
CA ALA A 7 15.34 18.48 -42.73
C ALA A 7 14.40 17.88 -41.67
N HIS A 8 14.92 16.88 -40.97
CA HIS A 8 14.51 16.55 -39.62
C HIS A 8 14.67 17.78 -38.72
N SER A 9 13.57 18.24 -38.12
CA SER A 9 13.59 19.09 -36.93
C SER A 9 12.71 18.47 -35.87
N GLY A 10 13.33 18.04 -34.78
CA GLY A 10 12.65 17.52 -33.60
C GLY A 10 11.57 18.48 -33.09
N SER A 11 10.40 17.92 -32.81
CA SER A 11 9.33 18.57 -32.06
C SER A 11 8.53 17.47 -31.34
N VAL A 12 9.24 16.74 -30.50
CA VAL A 12 8.64 16.02 -29.37
C VAL A 12 8.53 17.05 -28.25
N LEU A 13 7.32 17.26 -27.72
CA LEU A 13 6.94 18.20 -26.64
C LEU A 13 6.53 19.62 -27.07
N HIS A 14 5.44 19.75 -27.82
CA HIS A 14 4.54 20.89 -27.60
C HIS A 14 3.10 20.53 -27.99
N VAL A 15 2.40 19.86 -27.06
CA VAL A 15 0.93 19.80 -27.11
C VAL A 15 0.45 21.13 -26.49
N PRO A 16 -0.32 21.99 -27.19
CA PRO A 16 -0.75 23.27 -26.65
C PRO A 16 -1.70 23.04 -25.47
N MET A 17 -1.16 23.14 -24.25
CA MET A 17 -1.88 23.08 -22.98
C MET A 17 -2.52 24.43 -22.67
N GLY A 18 -3.48 24.87 -23.50
CA GLY A 18 -4.09 26.19 -23.37
C GLY A 18 -5.55 26.15 -22.94
N GLY A 19 -5.83 26.10 -21.63
CA GLY A 19 -7.14 26.49 -21.10
C GLY A 19 -7.64 25.74 -19.87
N ILE A 20 -8.65 26.31 -19.21
CA ILE A 20 -9.36 25.75 -18.03
C ILE A 20 -9.86 24.32 -18.27
N LYS A 21 -10.21 23.97 -19.53
CA LYS A 21 -10.60 22.61 -19.93
C LYS A 21 -9.43 21.62 -19.92
N GLY A 22 -8.25 22.04 -20.38
CA GLY A 22 -7.02 21.23 -20.30
C GLY A 22 -6.57 21.04 -18.85
N LEU A 23 -6.66 22.09 -18.03
CA LEU A 23 -6.40 22.03 -16.59
C LEU A 23 -7.41 21.12 -15.86
N ARG A 24 -8.70 21.17 -16.22
CA ARG A 24 -9.76 20.29 -15.67
C ARG A 24 -9.60 18.83 -16.13
N SER A 25 -9.20 18.61 -17.38
CA SER A 25 -8.82 17.29 -17.90
C SER A 25 -7.63 16.70 -17.15
N GLN A 26 -6.60 17.52 -16.92
CA GLN A 26 -5.44 17.15 -16.10
C GLN A 26 -5.83 16.90 -14.65
N LEU A 27 -6.66 17.74 -14.02
CA LEU A 27 -7.17 17.53 -12.65
C LEU A 27 -7.97 16.22 -12.50
N ASN A 28 -8.69 15.81 -13.54
CA ASN A 28 -9.38 14.51 -13.56
C ASN A 28 -8.40 13.34 -13.79
N LEU A 29 -7.35 13.55 -14.60
CA LEU A 29 -6.21 12.63 -14.68
C LEU A 29 -5.52 12.50 -13.32
N TRP A 30 -5.39 13.61 -12.59
CA TRP A 30 -4.89 13.65 -11.22
C TRP A 30 -5.85 12.98 -10.25
N HIS A 31 -7.17 12.94 -10.45
CA HIS A 31 -8.07 12.14 -9.61
C HIS A 31 -7.78 10.64 -9.72
N THR A 32 -7.66 10.11 -10.95
CA THR A 32 -7.19 8.74 -11.17
C THR A 32 -5.75 8.58 -10.67
N ALA A 33 -4.89 9.58 -10.88
CA ALA A 33 -3.50 9.56 -10.40
C ALA A 33 -3.35 9.75 -8.88
N LEU A 34 -4.33 10.29 -8.17
CA LEU A 34 -4.39 10.42 -6.71
C LEU A 34 -4.89 9.12 -6.09
N ILE A 35 -5.69 8.34 -6.82
CA ILE A 35 -5.90 6.91 -6.54
C ILE A 35 -4.61 6.12 -6.83
N LEU A 36 -3.81 6.49 -7.84
CA LEU A 36 -2.48 5.92 -8.11
C LEU A 36 -1.39 6.40 -7.13
N LEU A 37 -1.56 7.57 -6.51
CA LEU A 37 -0.71 8.12 -5.43
C LEU A 37 -1.04 7.49 -4.07
N ARG A 38 -1.61 6.29 -4.08
CA ARG A 38 -1.59 5.33 -2.97
C ARG A 38 -0.18 4.75 -2.72
N SER A 39 0.86 5.56 -2.91
CA SER A 39 2.23 5.29 -2.42
C SER A 39 2.28 5.03 -0.90
N PRO A 40 1.35 5.51 -0.05
CA PRO A 40 1.33 5.13 1.36
C PRO A 40 0.82 3.69 1.62
N SER A 41 -0.22 3.19 0.94
CA SER A 41 -0.72 1.82 1.21
C SER A 41 0.24 0.72 0.81
N LEU A 42 1.17 1.03 -0.10
CA LEU A 42 2.28 0.17 -0.48
C LEU A 42 3.10 -0.22 0.74
N ALA A 43 3.65 0.78 1.40
CA ALA A 43 4.49 0.58 2.56
C ALA A 43 3.68 -0.08 3.70
N GLY A 44 2.36 0.13 3.78
CA GLY A 44 1.49 -0.58 4.72
C GLY A 44 1.47 -2.10 4.50
N ILE A 45 1.00 -2.58 3.34
CA ILE A 45 0.77 -4.02 3.09
C ILE A 45 2.06 -4.84 3.17
N ILE A 46 3.18 -4.27 2.71
CA ILE A 46 4.48 -4.94 2.74
C ILE A 46 5.37 -4.49 3.91
N ALA A 47 4.89 -3.65 4.84
CA ALA A 47 5.67 -3.15 6.00
C ALA A 47 6.38 -4.27 6.75
N PHE A 48 5.66 -5.38 6.98
CA PHE A 48 6.15 -6.57 7.68
C PHE A 48 6.98 -7.51 6.79
N ARG A 49 7.38 -7.08 5.59
CA ARG A 49 8.12 -7.90 4.61
C ARG A 49 9.42 -7.27 4.12
N LEU A 50 9.65 -6.01 4.47
CA LEU A 50 10.81 -5.25 3.99
C LEU A 50 12.04 -5.56 4.86
N PRO A 51 13.20 -5.94 4.27
CA PRO A 51 14.38 -6.31 5.05
C PRO A 51 14.84 -5.25 6.04
N TRP A 52 14.73 -3.97 5.69
CA TRP A 52 15.11 -2.84 6.54
C TRP A 52 14.15 -2.60 7.71
N THR A 53 12.89 -3.07 7.64
CA THR A 53 11.97 -2.97 8.78
C THR A 53 12.18 -4.08 9.80
N HIS A 54 12.92 -5.14 9.46
CA HIS A 54 13.22 -6.24 10.38
C HIS A 54 14.08 -5.82 11.58
N GLN A 55 14.78 -4.69 11.48
CA GLN A 55 15.55 -4.09 12.58
C GLN A 55 14.65 -3.32 13.56
N LEU A 56 13.41 -2.99 13.16
CA LEU A 56 12.46 -2.27 13.98
C LEU A 56 11.71 -3.21 14.92
N SER A 57 11.18 -2.66 16.01
CA SER A 57 10.26 -3.43 16.86
C SER A 57 8.96 -3.74 16.11
N LYS A 58 8.34 -4.88 16.41
CA LYS A 58 7.05 -5.24 15.80
C LYS A 58 5.97 -4.18 16.04
N GLU A 59 5.98 -3.53 17.20
CA GLU A 59 5.05 -2.46 17.52
C GLU A 59 5.31 -1.22 16.65
N SER A 60 6.57 -0.87 16.41
CA SER A 60 6.94 0.21 15.47
C SER A 60 6.44 -0.10 14.06
N VAL A 61 6.61 -1.33 13.58
CA VAL A 61 6.13 -1.74 12.24
C VAL A 61 4.59 -1.72 12.17
N LYS A 62 3.87 -2.09 13.24
CA LYS A 62 2.41 -1.93 13.31
C LYS A 62 1.98 -0.47 13.24
N LEU A 63 2.66 0.43 13.94
CA LEU A 63 2.35 1.86 13.91
C LEU A 63 2.60 2.45 12.51
N ILE A 64 3.72 2.09 11.88
CA ILE A 64 4.01 2.47 10.49
C ILE A 64 2.91 1.95 9.56
N HIS A 65 2.53 0.68 9.67
CA HIS A 65 1.44 0.08 8.89
C HIS A 65 0.12 0.83 9.09
N ALA A 66 -0.25 1.13 10.33
CA ALA A 66 -1.49 1.84 10.66
C ALA A 66 -1.47 3.26 10.10
N ALA A 67 -0.41 4.04 10.34
CA ALA A 67 -0.29 5.41 9.88
C ALA A 67 -0.38 5.52 8.35
N LEU A 68 0.31 4.63 7.64
CA LEU A 68 0.33 4.60 6.18
C LEU A 68 -1.03 4.24 5.57
N ASN A 69 -1.73 3.27 6.14
CA ASN A 69 -3.08 2.92 5.66
C ASN A 69 -4.10 4.01 6.00
N THR A 70 -3.96 4.68 7.15
CA THR A 70 -4.83 5.79 7.56
C THR A 70 -4.65 6.98 6.63
N LEU A 71 -3.41 7.33 6.31
CA LEU A 71 -3.10 8.38 5.34
C LEU A 71 -3.73 8.06 3.97
N ALA A 72 -3.57 6.82 3.50
CA ALA A 72 -4.17 6.38 2.24
C ALA A 72 -5.71 6.48 2.26
N PHE A 73 -6.35 6.13 3.37
CA PHE A 73 -7.80 6.26 3.53
C PHE A 73 -8.26 7.72 3.45
N PHE A 74 -7.59 8.64 4.14
CA PHE A 74 -7.91 10.07 4.06
C PHE A 74 -7.75 10.63 2.64
N CYS A 75 -6.69 10.24 1.92
CA CYS A 75 -6.52 10.59 0.52
C CYS A 75 -7.70 10.08 -0.35
N ALA A 76 -8.17 8.85 -0.13
CA ALA A 76 -9.31 8.29 -0.85
C ALA A 76 -10.62 9.05 -0.58
N ILE A 77 -10.88 9.45 0.67
CA ILE A 77 -12.05 10.27 1.02
C ILE A 77 -11.98 11.66 0.35
N MET A 78 -10.81 12.30 0.34
CA MET A 78 -10.63 13.59 -0.34
C MET A 78 -10.86 13.46 -1.85
N ALA A 79 -10.36 12.39 -2.47
CA ALA A 79 -10.57 12.11 -3.89
C ALA A 79 -12.07 11.94 -4.22
N LEU A 80 -12.80 11.15 -3.41
CA LEU A 80 -14.25 11.00 -3.54
C LEU A 80 -15.00 12.33 -3.41
N LYS A 81 -14.66 13.14 -2.40
CA LYS A 81 -15.28 14.47 -2.23
C LYS A 81 -15.04 15.36 -3.43
N ALA A 82 -13.85 15.32 -4.03
CA ALA A 82 -13.54 16.08 -5.23
C ALA A 82 -14.41 15.64 -6.43
N VAL A 83 -14.65 14.34 -6.60
CA VAL A 83 -15.51 13.81 -7.68
C VAL A 83 -16.96 14.25 -7.51
N PHE A 84 -17.56 14.00 -6.35
CA PHE A 84 -18.96 14.40 -6.10
C PHE A 84 -19.14 15.93 -6.20
N GLY A 85 -18.16 16.70 -5.72
CA GLY A 85 -18.14 18.15 -5.89
C GLY A 85 -18.06 18.57 -7.36
N SER A 86 -17.31 17.85 -8.19
CA SER A 86 -17.20 18.13 -9.63
C SER A 86 -18.44 17.73 -10.45
N GLN A 87 -19.24 16.78 -9.94
CA GLN A 87 -20.49 16.32 -10.56
C GLN A 87 -21.71 17.15 -10.12
N SER A 88 -21.59 17.93 -9.05
CA SER A 88 -22.63 18.86 -8.58
C SER A 88 -22.90 19.92 -9.67
N GLY A 89 -23.98 19.73 -10.43
CA GLY A 89 -24.35 20.57 -11.58
C GLY A 89 -24.06 19.95 -12.96
N SER A 90 -23.63 18.68 -13.01
CA SER A 90 -23.54 17.90 -14.25
C SER A 90 -24.87 17.16 -14.52
N ASN A 91 -25.13 16.83 -15.80
CA ASN A 91 -26.33 16.08 -16.20
C ASN A 91 -26.24 14.57 -15.95
N PHE A 92 -25.14 14.09 -15.34
CA PHE A 92 -24.96 12.68 -15.04
C PHE A 92 -25.45 12.37 -13.62
N PRO A 93 -26.28 11.33 -13.43
CA PRO A 93 -26.68 10.89 -12.11
C PRO A 93 -25.47 10.35 -11.33
N ASP A 94 -25.40 10.67 -10.04
CA ASP A 94 -24.38 10.11 -9.15
C ASP A 94 -24.45 8.58 -9.12
N LEU A 95 -23.29 7.92 -8.91
CA LEU A 95 -23.18 6.48 -8.72
C LEU A 95 -23.80 5.60 -9.82
N PHE A 96 -23.77 6.02 -11.09
CA PHE A 96 -24.38 5.21 -12.17
C PHE A 96 -23.46 4.13 -12.75
N SER A 97 -22.13 4.31 -12.67
CA SER A 97 -21.16 3.41 -13.31
C SER A 97 -20.67 2.31 -12.37
N LEU A 98 -20.31 1.15 -12.92
CA LEU A 98 -19.71 0.05 -12.14
C LEU A 98 -18.44 0.50 -11.40
N HIS A 99 -17.66 1.40 -12.00
CA HIS A 99 -16.51 2.02 -11.35
C HIS A 99 -16.91 2.67 -10.03
N SER A 100 -17.94 3.52 -10.04
CA SER A 100 -18.41 4.23 -8.86
C SER A 100 -18.97 3.31 -7.76
N TRP A 101 -19.65 2.22 -8.13
CA TRP A 101 -20.14 1.21 -7.18
C TRP A 101 -18.99 0.50 -6.48
N LEU A 102 -18.00 0.06 -7.25
CA LEU A 102 -16.83 -0.64 -6.71
C LEU A 102 -15.94 0.28 -5.86
N VAL A 103 -15.81 1.56 -6.21
CA VAL A 103 -15.14 2.56 -5.34
C VAL A 103 -15.87 2.64 -4.00
N ASN A 104 -17.20 2.79 -4.01
CA ASN A 104 -17.99 2.93 -2.79
C ASN A 104 -17.86 1.69 -1.88
N VAL A 105 -18.05 0.49 -2.43
CA VAL A 105 -17.85 -0.78 -1.69
C VAL A 105 -16.44 -0.89 -1.13
N SER A 106 -15.42 -0.51 -1.90
CA SER A 106 -14.03 -0.56 -1.45
C SER A 106 -13.77 0.40 -0.28
N VAL A 107 -14.39 1.58 -0.27
CA VAL A 107 -14.27 2.55 0.83
C VAL A 107 -14.97 2.05 2.09
N SER A 108 -16.18 1.50 1.98
CA SER A 108 -16.88 0.89 3.12
C SER A 108 -16.10 -0.27 3.73
N VAL A 109 -15.53 -1.16 2.91
CA VAL A 109 -14.71 -2.27 3.42
C VAL A 109 -13.38 -1.79 4.02
N ASN A 110 -12.88 -0.61 3.63
CA ASN A 110 -11.66 -0.02 4.20
C ASN A 110 -11.83 0.45 5.64
N GLU A 111 -13.06 0.52 6.17
CA GLU A 111 -13.34 0.71 7.60
C GLU A 111 -12.74 -0.40 8.48
N GLN A 112 -12.30 -1.52 7.88
CA GLN A 112 -11.47 -2.51 8.57
C GLN A 112 -10.25 -1.91 9.27
N ILE A 113 -9.78 -0.73 8.85
CA ILE A 113 -8.64 -0.05 9.47
C ILE A 113 -8.92 0.30 10.94
N ALA A 114 -10.14 0.74 11.26
CA ALA A 114 -10.54 1.08 12.62
C ALA A 114 -10.65 -0.18 13.49
N LEU A 115 -11.25 -1.24 12.93
CA LEU A 115 -11.33 -2.55 13.59
C LEU A 115 -9.95 -3.17 13.81
N ALA A 116 -9.04 -3.07 12.82
CA ALA A 116 -7.68 -3.57 12.96
C ALA A 116 -6.89 -2.77 14.00
N ALA A 117 -7.05 -1.44 14.03
CA ALA A 117 -6.43 -0.59 15.05
C ALA A 117 -6.89 -0.97 16.46
N SER A 118 -8.21 -1.16 16.67
CA SER A 118 -8.75 -1.55 17.99
C SER A 118 -8.24 -2.92 18.45
N ILE A 119 -8.03 -3.86 17.52
CA ILE A 119 -7.58 -5.21 17.85
C ILE A 119 -6.06 -5.29 18.07
N TYR A 120 -5.25 -4.66 17.21
CA TYR A 120 -3.80 -4.90 17.15
C TYR A 120 -2.93 -3.84 17.84
N LEU A 121 -3.45 -2.63 18.08
CA LEU A 121 -2.71 -1.54 18.74
C LEU A 121 -3.04 -1.42 20.23
N PHE A 122 -4.21 -1.86 20.67
CA PHE A 122 -4.56 -1.84 22.10
C PHE A 122 -3.88 -3.00 22.84
N PRO A 123 -3.16 -2.73 23.95
CA PRO A 123 -2.43 -3.77 24.68
C PRO A 123 -3.35 -4.76 25.41
N ILE A 124 -4.61 -4.38 25.66
CA ILE A 124 -5.57 -5.14 26.46
C ILE A 124 -6.31 -6.21 25.64
N THR A 125 -6.26 -6.14 24.31
CA THR A 125 -7.00 -7.07 23.45
C THR A 125 -6.47 -8.51 23.62
N PRO A 126 -7.35 -9.50 23.90
CA PRO A 126 -6.94 -10.90 24.07
C PRO A 126 -6.22 -11.47 22.84
N GLU A 127 -5.20 -12.30 23.08
CA GLU A 127 -4.44 -12.94 21.99
C GLU A 127 -5.30 -13.89 21.14
N SER A 128 -6.33 -14.51 21.72
CA SER A 128 -7.30 -15.34 20.99
C SER A 128 -8.07 -14.54 19.95
N TRP A 129 -8.45 -13.29 20.25
CA TRP A 129 -9.12 -12.40 19.32
C TRP A 129 -8.17 -11.99 18.19
N LYS A 130 -6.95 -11.57 18.53
CA LYS A 130 -5.93 -11.25 17.53
C LYS A 130 -5.69 -12.42 16.58
N ALA A 131 -5.61 -13.64 17.10
CA ALA A 131 -5.43 -14.84 16.27
C ALA A 131 -6.64 -15.12 15.37
N ALA A 132 -7.87 -14.97 15.89
CA ALA A 132 -9.10 -15.20 15.13
C ALA A 132 -9.32 -14.18 14.00
N PHE A 133 -9.03 -12.89 14.25
CA PHE A 133 -9.22 -11.83 13.27
C PHE A 133 -8.08 -11.68 12.24
N HIS A 134 -6.89 -12.20 12.55
CA HIS A 134 -5.72 -12.09 11.69
C HIS A 134 -5.92 -12.61 10.26
N PRO A 135 -6.47 -13.82 10.01
CA PRO A 135 -6.67 -14.29 8.64
C PRO A 135 -7.63 -13.39 7.85
N LEU A 136 -8.69 -12.89 8.51
CA LEU A 136 -9.66 -11.99 7.88
C LEU A 136 -9.04 -10.65 7.53
N HIS A 137 -8.31 -10.01 8.45
CA HIS A 137 -7.64 -8.73 8.20
C HIS A 137 -6.63 -8.83 7.04
N VAL A 138 -5.83 -9.90 7.00
CA VAL A 138 -4.87 -10.13 5.89
C VAL A 138 -5.59 -10.35 4.56
N PHE A 139 -6.69 -11.12 4.55
CA PHE A 139 -7.50 -11.34 3.35
C PHE A 139 -8.11 -10.03 2.85
N LEU A 140 -8.83 -9.30 3.71
CA LEU A 140 -9.49 -8.05 3.34
C LEU A 140 -8.48 -6.99 2.87
N GLY A 141 -7.31 -6.88 3.53
CA GLY A 141 -6.27 -5.95 3.11
C GLY A 141 -5.74 -6.23 1.70
N ARG A 142 -5.50 -7.50 1.36
CA ARG A 142 -5.08 -7.92 0.01
C ARG A 142 -6.20 -7.75 -1.02
N PHE A 143 -7.42 -8.12 -0.64
CA PHE A 143 -8.60 -7.96 -1.49
C PHE A 143 -8.81 -6.48 -1.85
N LEU A 144 -8.78 -5.57 -0.87
CA LEU A 144 -8.90 -4.12 -1.12
C LEU A 144 -7.79 -3.58 -2.01
N PHE A 145 -6.56 -4.06 -1.85
CA PHE A 145 -5.45 -3.68 -2.72
C PHE A 145 -5.72 -4.10 -4.17
N GLY A 146 -6.07 -5.37 -4.40
CA GLY A 146 -6.44 -5.85 -5.73
C GLY A 146 -7.62 -5.10 -6.33
N SER A 147 -8.69 -4.88 -5.55
CA SER A 147 -9.85 -4.11 -5.97
C SER A 147 -9.48 -2.68 -6.35
N THR A 148 -8.55 -2.04 -5.65
CA THR A 148 -8.08 -0.68 -6.01
C THR A 148 -7.42 -0.66 -7.38
N ILE A 149 -6.61 -1.68 -7.72
CA ILE A 149 -6.01 -1.82 -9.05
C ILE A 149 -7.11 -1.98 -10.11
N CYS A 150 -8.04 -2.92 -9.91
CA CYS A 150 -9.14 -3.17 -10.84
C CYS A 150 -9.99 -1.92 -11.07
N VAL A 151 -10.41 -1.25 -9.98
CA VAL A 151 -11.21 -0.03 -10.03
C VAL A 151 -10.48 1.10 -10.74
N SER A 152 -9.17 1.25 -10.52
CA SER A 152 -8.36 2.25 -11.22
C SER A 152 -8.31 1.99 -12.74
N LEU A 153 -8.17 0.73 -13.15
CA LEU A 153 -8.17 0.35 -14.57
C LEU A 153 -9.54 0.60 -15.23
N ILE A 154 -10.64 0.28 -14.53
CA ILE A 154 -11.99 0.58 -15.01
C ILE A 154 -12.18 2.09 -15.16
N GLY A 155 -11.80 2.89 -14.16
CA GLY A 155 -11.93 4.35 -14.20
C GLY A 155 -11.07 5.00 -15.28
N LEU A 156 -9.86 4.47 -15.51
CA LEU A 156 -8.99 4.89 -16.60
C LEU A 156 -9.62 4.61 -17.97
N THR A 157 -10.20 3.41 -18.13
CA THR A 157 -10.89 3.00 -19.36
C THR A 157 -12.13 3.84 -19.60
N GLU A 158 -12.96 4.04 -18.57
CA GLU A 158 -14.16 4.89 -18.61
C GLU A 158 -13.80 6.33 -19.02
N ARG A 159 -12.72 6.88 -18.45
CA ARG A 159 -12.21 8.20 -18.82
C ARG A 159 -11.79 8.26 -20.30
N LEU A 160 -11.01 7.30 -20.78
CA LEU A 160 -10.55 7.29 -22.18
C LEU A 160 -11.72 7.22 -23.15
N ILE A 161 -12.68 6.33 -22.89
CA ILE A 161 -13.88 6.17 -23.73
C ILE A 161 -14.72 7.44 -23.77
N PHE A 162 -14.93 8.12 -22.64
CA PHE A 162 -15.78 9.32 -22.60
C PHE A 162 -15.08 10.59 -23.09
N SER A 163 -13.75 10.63 -23.06
CA SER A 163 -13.00 11.86 -23.32
C SER A 163 -12.42 11.94 -24.72
N LEU A 164 -12.02 10.80 -25.30
CA LEU A 164 -11.36 10.74 -26.60
C LEU A 164 -12.36 10.43 -27.70
N ASN A 165 -13.07 11.47 -28.13
CA ASN A 165 -14.04 11.40 -29.22
C ASN A 165 -13.48 11.91 -30.56
N ASP A 166 -12.50 12.82 -30.52
CA ASP A 166 -11.80 13.33 -31.71
C ASP A 166 -10.42 13.90 -31.30
N PRO A 167 -9.29 13.22 -31.61
CA PRO A 167 -9.21 11.89 -32.22
C PRO A 167 -9.85 10.82 -31.33
N LYS A 168 -10.40 9.76 -31.94
CA LYS A 168 -11.10 8.71 -31.19
C LYS A 168 -10.11 7.86 -30.41
N TYR A 169 -10.55 7.28 -29.30
CA TYR A 169 -9.73 6.33 -28.54
C TYR A 169 -9.20 5.17 -29.42
N SER A 170 -10.02 4.66 -30.33
CA SER A 170 -9.65 3.59 -31.29
C SER A 170 -8.44 3.93 -32.15
N ASP A 171 -8.22 5.21 -32.42
CA ASP A 171 -7.15 5.69 -33.29
C ASP A 171 -5.80 5.73 -32.55
N SER A 172 -5.80 5.32 -31.28
CA SER A 172 -4.63 5.28 -30.39
C SER A 172 -3.84 6.60 -30.37
N PRO A 173 -4.50 7.75 -30.09
CA PRO A 173 -3.79 9.01 -29.96
C PRO A 173 -2.75 8.94 -28.83
N PRO A 174 -1.75 9.85 -28.80
CA PRO A 174 -0.68 9.81 -27.79
C PRO A 174 -1.18 9.72 -26.33
N GLU A 175 -2.29 10.39 -26.02
CA GLU A 175 -2.94 10.32 -24.70
C GLU A 175 -3.46 8.91 -24.35
N ALA A 176 -4.08 8.23 -25.32
CA ALA A 176 -4.54 6.86 -25.19
C ALA A 176 -3.39 5.87 -24.96
N PHE A 177 -2.32 6.02 -25.74
CA PHE A 177 -1.13 5.19 -25.60
C PHE A 177 -0.50 5.36 -24.22
N PHE A 178 -0.31 6.61 -23.78
CA PHE A 178 0.25 6.92 -22.46
C PHE A 178 -0.60 6.33 -21.33
N ALA A 179 -1.92 6.52 -21.38
CA ALA A 179 -2.83 5.97 -20.39
C ALA A 179 -2.80 4.43 -20.35
N ASN A 180 -2.79 3.75 -21.50
CA ASN A 180 -2.70 2.30 -21.56
C ASN A 180 -1.38 1.77 -20.97
N VAL A 181 -0.26 2.43 -21.26
CA VAL A 181 1.03 2.10 -20.62
C VAL A 181 0.96 2.30 -19.10
N MET A 182 0.33 3.37 -18.62
CA MET A 182 0.11 3.59 -17.18
C MET A 182 -0.73 2.45 -16.56
N GLY A 183 -1.76 1.99 -17.25
CA GLY A 183 -2.56 0.83 -16.83
C GLY A 183 -1.73 -0.45 -16.73
N LEU A 184 -0.86 -0.72 -17.70
CA LEU A 184 0.05 -1.88 -17.67
C LEU A 184 1.06 -1.78 -16.52
N LEU A 185 1.64 -0.60 -16.29
CA LEU A 185 2.53 -0.35 -15.16
C LEU A 185 1.83 -0.58 -13.83
N LEU A 186 0.55 -0.18 -13.71
CA LEU A 186 -0.26 -0.42 -12.52
C LEU A 186 -0.49 -1.91 -12.26
N VAL A 187 -0.74 -2.70 -13.31
CA VAL A 187 -0.87 -4.16 -13.20
C VAL A 187 0.45 -4.78 -12.76
N ALA A 188 1.56 -4.44 -13.42
CA ALA A 188 2.89 -4.94 -13.08
C ALA A 188 3.26 -4.61 -11.62
N TYR A 189 2.94 -3.39 -11.19
CA TYR A 189 3.05 -2.97 -9.80
C TYR A 189 2.20 -3.82 -8.86
N GLY A 190 0.92 -4.03 -9.17
CA GLY A 190 0.03 -4.89 -8.39
C GLY A 190 0.59 -6.30 -8.21
N VAL A 191 1.07 -6.93 -9.28
CA VAL A 191 1.68 -8.27 -9.27
C VAL A 191 2.91 -8.31 -8.36
N ALA A 192 3.81 -7.33 -8.47
CA ALA A 192 5.00 -7.26 -7.63
C ALA A 192 4.62 -7.22 -6.13
N ILE A 193 3.62 -6.42 -5.75
CA ILE A 193 3.21 -6.28 -4.35
C ILE A 193 2.48 -7.51 -3.84
N PHE A 194 1.66 -8.14 -4.66
CA PHE A 194 1.05 -9.43 -4.33
C PHE A 194 2.12 -10.49 -4.06
N TRP A 195 3.14 -10.58 -4.91
CA TRP A 195 4.27 -11.49 -4.73
C TRP A 195 4.99 -11.25 -3.39
N ILE A 196 5.37 -10.00 -3.11
CA ILE A 196 6.05 -9.63 -1.86
C ILE A 196 5.18 -9.95 -0.64
N SER A 197 3.89 -9.61 -0.68
CA SER A 197 2.98 -9.77 0.45
C SER A 197 2.67 -11.24 0.80
N THR A 198 2.83 -12.14 -0.16
CA THR A 198 2.54 -13.58 -0.04
C THR A 198 3.79 -14.42 0.20
N ASN A 199 4.99 -13.88 -0.09
CA ASN A 199 6.25 -14.57 0.11
C ASN A 199 6.48 -14.90 1.60
N LYS A 200 6.51 -16.18 1.93
CA LYS A 200 6.70 -16.67 3.31
C LYS A 200 8.10 -16.41 3.83
N SER A 201 9.12 -16.48 2.97
CA SER A 201 10.53 -16.30 3.33
C SER A 201 10.84 -14.88 3.78
N TRP A 202 10.02 -13.90 3.38
CA TRP A 202 10.20 -12.49 3.72
C TRP A 202 9.33 -12.07 4.91
N LYS A 203 8.75 -13.00 5.67
CA LYS A 203 7.98 -12.62 6.87
C LYS A 203 8.89 -11.98 7.90
N HIS A 204 8.44 -10.86 8.49
CA HIS A 204 9.14 -10.24 9.61
C HIS A 204 9.53 -11.32 10.63
N PRO A 205 10.83 -11.48 10.93
CA PRO A 205 11.27 -12.46 11.91
C PRO A 205 10.55 -12.16 13.22
N GLY A 206 10.12 -13.18 13.95
CA GLY A 206 9.50 -12.98 15.27
C GLY A 206 10.35 -12.06 16.17
N PRO A 207 9.83 -11.59 17.32
CA PRO A 207 10.75 -11.01 18.30
C PRO A 207 11.93 -11.98 18.46
N CYS A 208 13.17 -11.48 18.39
CA CYS A 208 14.33 -12.29 18.68
C CYS A 208 14.04 -12.99 20.02
N ARG A 209 14.02 -14.33 20.04
CA ARG A 209 13.56 -15.12 21.19
C ARG A 209 14.31 -14.76 22.48
N VAL A 210 15.49 -14.15 22.32
CA VAL A 210 16.38 -13.60 23.33
C VAL A 210 15.74 -12.44 24.13
N VAL A 211 15.00 -11.53 23.50
CA VAL A 211 14.49 -10.31 24.18
C VAL A 211 13.27 -10.60 25.07
N LYS A 212 12.42 -11.57 24.68
CA LYS A 212 11.33 -12.04 25.56
C LYS A 212 11.87 -12.72 26.82
N PHE A 213 12.98 -13.44 26.72
CA PHE A 213 13.66 -14.02 27.89
C PHE A 213 14.25 -12.95 28.81
N ILE A 214 14.78 -11.85 28.27
CA ILE A 214 15.38 -10.78 29.08
C ILE A 214 14.32 -9.94 29.81
N ILE A 215 13.19 -9.62 29.16
CA ILE A 215 12.18 -8.72 29.72
C ILE A 215 11.09 -9.46 30.52
N LEU A 216 10.67 -10.66 30.08
CA LEU A 216 9.60 -11.44 30.72
C LEU A 216 10.09 -12.69 31.46
N GLY A 217 11.32 -13.13 31.23
CA GLY A 217 11.93 -14.26 31.95
C GLY A 217 11.98 -14.08 33.48
N PRO A 218 12.25 -12.88 34.03
CA PRO A 218 12.24 -12.65 35.47
C PRO A 218 10.85 -12.76 36.12
N TYR A 219 9.77 -12.61 35.34
CA TYR A 219 8.40 -12.56 35.88
C TYR A 219 7.64 -13.90 35.79
N ILE A 220 8.14 -14.87 35.01
CA ILE A 220 7.43 -16.14 34.75
C ILE A 220 8.20 -17.35 35.30
N LEU A 221 9.51 -17.24 35.53
CA LEU A 221 10.31 -18.36 36.01
C LEU A 221 10.37 -18.37 37.54
N ASN A 222 9.81 -19.42 38.14
CA ASN A 222 9.97 -19.79 39.54
C ASN A 222 11.44 -19.60 39.98
N TYR A 223 11.67 -18.93 41.12
CA TYR A 223 12.99 -18.53 41.64
C TYR A 223 14.05 -19.64 41.61
N THR A 224 13.63 -20.89 41.74
CA THR A 224 14.48 -22.09 41.69
C THR A 224 15.18 -22.32 40.34
N VAL A 225 14.53 -22.01 39.22
CA VAL A 225 15.10 -22.18 37.88
C VAL A 225 16.10 -21.05 37.58
N PHE A 226 15.77 -19.82 37.96
CA PHE A 226 16.67 -18.68 37.82
C PHE A 226 17.96 -18.88 38.61
N HIS A 227 17.86 -19.38 39.85
CA HIS A 227 19.03 -19.64 40.70
C HIS A 227 19.96 -20.73 40.12
N LYS A 228 19.40 -21.79 39.51
CA LYS A 228 20.21 -22.82 38.83
C LYS A 228 20.94 -22.28 37.60
N ILE A 229 20.27 -21.46 36.78
CA ILE A 229 20.88 -20.86 35.59
C ILE A 229 21.97 -19.86 35.99
N PHE A 230 21.73 -19.06 37.02
CA PHE A 230 22.71 -18.10 37.51
C PHE A 230 23.98 -18.78 38.05
N GLU A 231 23.84 -19.85 38.83
CA GLU A 231 24.97 -20.63 39.32
C GLU A 231 25.74 -21.33 38.19
N GLU A 232 25.06 -21.82 37.15
CA GLU A 232 25.71 -22.45 36.00
C GLU A 232 26.51 -21.42 35.18
N ILE A 233 25.99 -20.21 35.00
CA ILE A 233 26.68 -19.09 34.35
C ILE A 233 27.92 -18.68 35.15
N LYS A 234 27.81 -18.58 36.48
CA LYS A 234 28.92 -18.26 37.37
C LYS A 234 30.03 -19.32 37.31
N LYS A 235 29.66 -20.60 37.28
CA LYS A 235 30.58 -21.74 37.15
C LYS A 235 31.33 -21.73 35.81
N ASN A 236 30.65 -21.46 34.71
CA ASN A 236 31.26 -21.41 33.37
C ASN A 236 32.12 -20.16 33.15
N THR A 237 31.74 -19.02 33.75
CA THR A 237 32.53 -17.78 33.70
C THR A 237 33.86 -17.96 34.45
N ASN A 238 33.83 -18.60 35.63
CA ASN A 238 35.06 -18.92 36.37
C ASN A 238 35.96 -19.90 35.62
N ARG A 239 35.41 -20.89 34.91
CA ARG A 239 36.20 -21.77 34.03
C ARG A 239 36.89 -21.01 32.91
N MET A 240 36.22 -20.05 32.27
CA MET A 240 36.82 -19.25 31.21
C MET A 240 37.94 -18.32 31.69
N ILE A 241 37.88 -17.85 32.95
CA ILE A 241 38.96 -17.06 33.55
C ILE A 241 40.21 -17.92 33.80
N TYR A 242 40.05 -19.20 34.14
CA TYR A 242 41.16 -20.13 34.31
C TYR A 242 41.89 -20.46 32.99
N PHE A 243 41.18 -20.50 31.85
CA PHE A 243 41.80 -20.74 30.54
C PHE A 243 42.53 -19.53 29.95
N ARG A 244 42.43 -18.35 30.57
CA ARG A 244 43.10 -17.11 30.10
C ARG A 244 44.40 -16.81 30.86
N LYS A 245 44.84 -17.71 31.75
CA LYS A 245 46.05 -17.58 32.58
C LYS A 245 47.13 -18.63 32.28
N ILE A 246 47.00 -19.36 31.17
CA ILE A 246 48.03 -20.23 30.57
C ILE A 246 48.42 -19.60 29.25
#